data_AF-A0A820E775-F1
#
_entry.id   AF-A0A820E775-F1
#
_cell.length_a   1.000
_cell.length_b   1.000
_cell.length_c   1.000
_cell.angle_alpha   90.00
_cell.angle_beta   90.00
_cell.angle_gamma   90.00
#
_symmetry.space_group_name_H-M   'P 1'
#
loop_
_entity.id
_entity.type
_entity.pdbx_description
1 polymer ?
#
loop_
_entity_poly.entity_id
_entity_poly.type
_entity_poly.pdbx_seq_one_letter_code
_entity_poly.pdbx_strand_id
1 'polypeptide(L)'
;MNRTISNTRIQTSINALPTPGQGCQYHNGNTTSTLRSQQNFVIKVTNAQGLTTFVWTGDRWQQAPDGLKGHEPQYWMPLHFNSDGSIDTLDWIDEFTLDV
;
A
#
# COMPACT_ATOMS: atom_id res chain seq x y z
N MET A 1 -15.51 -18.48 -35.58
CA MET A 1 -16.33 -17.71 -34.62
C MET A 1 -15.38 -16.93 -33.73
N ASN A 2 -15.22 -15.63 -33.97
CA ASN A 2 -14.35 -14.77 -33.17
C ASN A 2 -15.15 -14.26 -31.96
N ARG A 3 -14.71 -14.62 -30.75
CA ARG A 3 -15.23 -14.03 -29.52
C ARG A 3 -14.46 -12.74 -29.23
N THR A 4 -15.09 -11.61 -29.50
CA THR A 4 -14.65 -10.30 -29.00
C THR A 4 -14.95 -10.25 -27.50
N ILE A 5 -13.92 -10.21 -26.67
CA ILE A 5 -14.07 -9.97 -25.23
C ILE A 5 -14.11 -8.45 -25.04
N SER A 6 -15.29 -7.91 -24.74
CA SER A 6 -15.44 -6.52 -24.29
C SER A 6 -14.91 -6.41 -22.87
N ASN A 7 -13.79 -5.70 -22.70
CA ASN A 7 -13.19 -5.45 -21.39
C ASN A 7 -13.94 -4.31 -20.69
N THR A 8 -15.14 -4.61 -20.18
CA THR A 8 -15.92 -3.67 -19.37
C THR A 8 -15.30 -3.65 -17.97
N ARG A 9 -14.39 -2.70 -17.71
CA ARG A 9 -13.99 -2.38 -16.34
C ARG A 9 -15.25 -1.95 -15.60
N ILE A 10 -15.73 -2.76 -14.67
CA ILE A 10 -16.63 -2.28 -13.62
C ILE A 10 -15.78 -1.33 -12.79
N GLN A 11 -15.92 -0.04 -13.07
CA GLN A 11 -15.39 1.02 -12.23
C GLN A 11 -16.26 1.05 -10.97
N THR A 12 -15.96 0.18 -10.01
CA THR A 12 -16.45 0.33 -8.64
C THR A 12 -15.98 1.69 -8.17
N SER A 13 -16.92 2.61 -7.92
CA SER A 13 -16.64 3.94 -7.43
C SER A 13 -15.87 3.85 -6.11
N ILE A 14 -14.56 4.07 -6.18
CA ILE A 14 -13.78 4.41 -5.00
C ILE A 14 -14.24 5.81 -4.57
N ASN A 15 -15.00 5.90 -3.48
CA ASN A 15 -15.55 7.17 -2.95
C ASN A 15 -14.48 8.12 -2.40
N ALA A 16 -13.21 7.89 -2.70
CA ALA A 16 -12.12 8.82 -2.46
C ALA A 16 -11.37 9.02 -3.77
N LEU A 17 -11.76 10.05 -4.52
CA LEU A 17 -10.82 10.65 -5.44
C LEU A 17 -9.71 11.25 -4.55
N PRO A 18 -8.47 10.74 -4.56
CA PRO A 18 -7.39 11.41 -3.85
C PRO A 18 -7.37 12.86 -4.33
N THR A 19 -7.30 13.81 -3.40
CA THR A 19 -7.31 15.23 -3.74
C THR A 19 -6.27 15.46 -4.84
N PRO A 20 -6.62 16.07 -5.98
CA PRO A 20 -5.66 16.33 -7.05
C PRO A 20 -4.42 17.04 -6.51
N GLY A 21 -3.24 16.44 -6.70
CA GLY A 21 -1.97 16.95 -6.16
C GLY A 21 -1.63 16.49 -4.74
N GLN A 22 -2.46 15.68 -4.10
CA GLN A 22 -2.19 15.07 -2.80
C GLN A 22 -1.84 13.59 -2.96
N GLY A 23 -0.75 13.18 -2.31
CA GLY A 23 -0.24 11.82 -2.38
C GLY A 23 1.22 11.76 -1.96
N CYS A 24 1.69 10.56 -1.64
CA CYS A 24 3.06 10.30 -1.22
C CYS A 24 4.02 10.42 -2.40
N GLN A 25 4.18 11.65 -2.89
CA GLN A 25 5.12 12.05 -3.90
C GLN A 25 6.53 11.99 -3.32
N TYR A 26 7.49 11.61 -4.15
CA TYR A 26 8.89 11.79 -3.80
C TYR A 26 9.19 13.29 -3.71
N HIS A 27 10.07 13.68 -2.78
CA HIS A 27 10.46 15.08 -2.61
C HIS A 27 10.97 15.66 -3.94
N ASN A 28 10.39 16.78 -4.38
CA ASN A 28 10.68 17.44 -5.66
C ASN A 28 10.45 16.58 -6.91
N GLY A 29 9.64 15.52 -6.82
CA GLY A 29 9.33 14.64 -7.94
C GLY A 29 7.88 14.77 -8.43
N ASN A 30 7.66 14.42 -9.69
CA ASN A 30 6.32 14.20 -10.25
C ASN A 30 5.91 12.71 -10.20
N THR A 31 6.62 11.91 -9.39
CA THR A 31 6.40 10.48 -9.22
C THR A 31 5.83 10.20 -7.83
N THR A 32 4.89 9.27 -7.77
CA THR A 32 4.29 8.81 -6.51
C THR A 32 4.97 7.52 -6.07
N SER A 33 5.14 7.34 -4.75
CA SER A 33 5.50 6.06 -4.16
C SER A 33 4.61 4.94 -4.69
N THR A 34 5.19 3.78 -4.99
CA THR A 34 4.45 2.57 -5.43
C THR A 34 3.36 2.18 -4.43
N LEU A 35 3.63 2.41 -3.14
CA LEU A 35 2.71 2.13 -2.04
C LEU A 35 1.75 3.29 -1.72
N ARG A 36 1.90 4.46 -2.35
CA ARG A 36 1.09 5.67 -2.11
C ARG A 36 0.97 6.00 -0.61
N SER A 37 2.03 5.71 0.14
CA SER A 37 2.14 5.89 1.59
C SER A 37 3.56 6.35 1.94
N GLN A 38 3.71 7.02 3.08
CA GLN A 38 5.01 7.37 3.65
C GLN A 38 5.28 6.47 4.86
N GLN A 39 6.48 5.88 4.92
CA GLN A 39 6.86 5.01 6.03
C GLN A 39 6.71 5.73 7.37
N ASN A 40 6.06 5.06 8.32
CA ASN A 40 6.03 5.49 9.72
C ASN A 40 6.78 4.51 10.63
N PHE A 41 6.69 3.19 10.38
CA PHE A 41 7.29 2.17 11.23
C PHE A 41 7.49 0.83 10.50
N VAL A 42 8.23 -0.08 11.14
CA VAL A 42 8.33 -1.50 10.75
C VAL A 42 8.08 -2.35 11.98
N ILE A 43 7.00 -3.13 11.96
CA ILE A 43 6.59 -4.00 13.06
C ILE A 43 7.27 -5.36 12.89
N LYS A 44 7.90 -5.88 13.95
CA LYS A 44 8.36 -7.26 14.00
C LYS A 44 7.29 -8.12 14.66
N VAL A 45 6.79 -9.12 13.94
CA VAL A 45 5.74 -10.03 14.40
C VAL A 45 6.34 -11.44 14.45
N THR A 46 6.25 -12.08 15.62
CA THR A 46 6.72 -13.45 15.81
C THR A 46 5.54 -14.31 16.19
N ASN A 47 5.20 -15.31 15.36
CA ASN A 47 4.06 -16.19 15.62
C ASN A 47 4.37 -17.26 16.69
N ALA A 48 3.36 -18.08 17.02
CA ALA A 48 3.47 -19.14 18.01
C ALA A 48 4.54 -20.20 17.69
N GLN A 49 4.93 -20.36 16.43
CA GLN A 49 5.97 -21.28 15.97
C GLN A 49 7.36 -20.65 15.95
N GLY A 50 7.49 -19.38 16.37
CA GLY A 50 8.76 -18.65 16.40
C GLY A 50 9.19 -18.07 15.04
N LEU A 51 8.34 -18.14 14.01
CA LEU A 51 8.62 -17.54 12.71
C LEU A 51 8.40 -16.03 12.80
N THR A 52 9.37 -15.27 12.28
CA THR A 52 9.32 -13.80 12.26
C THR A 52 8.86 -13.29 10.89
N THR A 53 7.86 -12.41 10.89
CA THR A 53 7.47 -11.56 9.76
C THR A 53 7.69 -10.10 10.12
N PHE A 54 8.22 -9.31 9.20
CA PHE A 54 8.28 -7.85 9.34
C PHE A 54 7.15 -7.22 8.56
N VAL A 55 6.43 -6.27 9.15
CA VAL A 55 5.34 -5.54 8.52
C VAL A 55 5.75 -4.08 8.37
N TRP A 56 5.86 -3.61 7.14
CA TRP A 56 6.05 -2.21 6.84
C TRP A 56 4.73 -1.48 6.98
N THR A 57 4.73 -0.33 7.65
CA THR A 57 3.55 0.50 7.82
C THR A 57 3.81 1.92 7.36
N GLY A 58 2.80 2.51 6.74
CA GLY A 58 2.87 3.88 6.27
C GLY A 58 1.53 4.60 6.30
N ASP A 59 1.61 5.92 6.49
CA ASP A 59 0.46 6.80 6.48
C ASP A 59 0.19 7.28 5.06
N ARG A 60 -1.08 7.27 4.67
CA ARG A 60 -1.53 7.78 3.37
C ARG A 60 -1.92 9.24 3.52
N TRP A 61 -0.91 10.05 3.77
CA TRP A 61 -1.09 11.49 3.97
C TRP A 61 -1.85 12.12 2.81
N GLN A 62 -2.80 12.97 3.19
CA GLN A 62 -3.65 13.77 2.32
C GLN A 62 -4.53 12.92 1.37
N GLN A 63 -4.89 11.71 1.79
CA GLN A 63 -5.75 10.80 1.01
C GLN A 63 -7.07 10.49 1.72
N ALA A 64 -7.44 11.24 2.76
CA ALA A 64 -8.77 11.19 3.33
C ALA A 64 -9.80 11.77 2.32
N PRO A 65 -10.84 11.02 1.91
CA PRO A 65 -11.85 11.51 0.96
C PRO A 65 -12.53 12.82 1.33
N ASP A 66 -12.63 13.12 2.63
CA ASP A 66 -13.27 14.31 3.17
C ASP A 66 -12.27 15.41 3.59
N GLY A 67 -10.97 15.18 3.38
CA GLY A 67 -9.91 16.10 3.76
C GLY A 67 -9.69 16.24 5.27
N LEU A 68 -10.38 15.46 6.11
CA LEU A 68 -10.20 15.52 7.56
C LEU A 68 -8.95 14.75 7.97
N LYS A 69 -8.08 15.41 8.75
CA LYS A 69 -6.82 14.81 9.19
C LYS A 69 -6.99 13.53 10.00
N GLY A 70 -8.06 13.40 10.79
CA GLY A 70 -8.33 12.20 11.57
C GLY A 70 -8.75 10.98 10.74
N HIS A 71 -9.05 11.15 9.45
CA HIS A 71 -9.54 10.09 8.56
C HIS A 71 -8.51 9.66 7.53
N GLU A 72 -7.24 10.02 7.72
CA GLU A 72 -6.18 9.59 6.83
C GLU A 72 -5.94 8.09 6.96
N PRO A 73 -5.98 7.33 5.84
CA PRO A 73 -5.82 5.90 5.91
C PRO A 73 -4.38 5.51 6.18
N GLN A 74 -4.19 4.27 6.63
CA GLN A 74 -2.87 3.64 6.69
C GLN A 74 -2.76 2.53 5.64
N TYR A 75 -1.53 2.20 5.26
CA TYR A 75 -1.21 1.07 4.40
C TYR A 75 -0.13 0.21 5.04
N TRP A 76 -0.39 -1.08 5.10
CA TRP A 76 0.45 -2.06 5.78
C TRP A 76 0.74 -3.19 4.80
N MET A 77 1.96 -3.73 4.79
CA MET A 77 2.32 -4.90 3.99
C MET A 77 3.44 -5.70 4.67
N PRO A 78 3.50 -7.03 4.46
CA PRO A 78 4.65 -7.81 4.87
C PRO A 78 5.87 -7.42 4.02
N LEU A 79 7.03 -7.35 4.65
CA LEU A 79 8.33 -7.23 3.98
C LEU A 79 8.84 -8.62 3.62
N HIS A 80 9.26 -8.75 2.38
CA HIS A 80 10.04 -9.88 1.90
C HIS A 80 11.49 -9.46 1.76
N PHE A 81 12.39 -10.42 1.97
CA PHE A 81 13.83 -10.20 1.88
C PHE A 81 14.42 -11.15 0.85
N ASN A 82 15.27 -10.61 0.00
CA ASN A 82 16.07 -11.39 -0.93
C ASN A 82 17.10 -12.25 -0.17
N SER A 83 17.67 -13.25 -0.85
CA SER A 83 18.68 -14.14 -0.26
C SER A 83 19.94 -13.42 0.25
N ASP A 84 20.19 -12.20 -0.23
CA ASP A 84 21.31 -11.35 0.20
C ASP A 84 20.97 -10.45 1.40
N GLY A 85 19.73 -10.54 1.92
CA GLY A 85 19.24 -9.74 3.06
C GLY A 85 18.74 -8.34 2.67
N SER A 86 18.75 -7.97 1.39
CA SER A 86 18.07 -6.75 0.93
C SER A 86 16.55 -6.89 1.01
N ILE A 87 15.85 -5.78 1.18
CA ILE A 87 14.38 -5.74 1.12
C ILE A 87 13.97 -5.91 -0.35
N ASP A 88 13.04 -6.81 -0.61
CA ASP A 88 12.45 -7.01 -1.94
C ASP A 88 11.60 -5.80 -2.37
N THR A 89 11.22 -5.73 -3.64
CA THR A 89 10.46 -4.61 -4.19
C THR A 89 9.16 -4.41 -3.42
N LEU A 90 8.90 -3.16 -3.03
CA LEU A 90 7.68 -2.78 -2.33
C LEU A 90 6.57 -2.50 -3.34
N ASP A 91 5.71 -3.50 -3.55
CA ASP A 91 4.55 -3.40 -4.42
C ASP A 91 3.23 -3.42 -3.64
N TRP A 92 2.23 -2.74 -4.20
CA TRP A 92 0.90 -2.66 -3.61
C TRP A 92 0.21 -4.03 -3.62
N ILE A 93 -0.28 -4.45 -2.45
CA ILE A 93 -1.16 -5.61 -2.29
C ILE A 93 -2.45 -5.16 -1.60
N ASP A 94 -3.60 -5.64 -2.09
CA ASP A 94 -4.90 -5.25 -1.54
C ASP A 94 -5.22 -5.95 -0.21
N GLU A 95 -4.67 -7.15 -0.03
CA GLU A 95 -4.94 -8.00 1.13
C GLU A 95 -3.72 -8.86 1.45
N PHE A 96 -3.48 -9.09 2.73
CA PHE A 96 -2.57 -10.11 3.21
C PHE A 96 -3.10 -10.73 4.51
N THR A 97 -2.67 -11.95 4.80
CA THR A 97 -2.91 -12.59 6.10
C THR A 97 -1.63 -12.53 6.93
N LEU A 98 -1.78 -12.24 8.22
CA LEU A 98 -0.69 -12.23 9.19
C LEU A 98 -1.00 -13.24 10.28
N ASP A 99 -0.08 -14.16 10.51
CA ASP A 99 -0.11 -15.09 11.64
C ASP A 99 0.61 -14.44 12.83
N VAL A 100 -0.03 -14.42 14.00
CA VAL A 100 0.38 -13.64 15.19
C VAL A 100 0.51 -14.50 16.44
#